data_AF-A0A081GJB5-F1
#
_entry.id   AF-A0A081GJB5-F1
#
_cell.length_a   1.000
_cell.length_b   1.000
_cell.length_c   1.000
_cell.angle_alpha   90.00
_cell.angle_beta   90.00
_cell.angle_gamma   90.00
#
_symmetry.space_group_name_H-M   'P 1'
#
loop_
_entity.id
_entity.type
_entity.pdbx_description
1 polymer ?
#
loop_
_entity_poly.entity_id
_entity_poly.type
_entity_poly.pdbx_seq_one_letter_code
_entity_poly.pdbx_strand_id
1 'polypeptide(L)'
;MPECRTSLRPRGRHAGNLPSGRGSRAGGILAVLALAGLLSAPPAGAAQDPAATTKVLYTLSTTCSVRGAAPVPCTVEALDEDGATLYRHRIGTSIETVRITDDPVRMAIWAQDAKEWRPLRGAAARFSTNTICFNGKDLCVVNPNYLNSVRQDRSNTRLQGRDLVMVHFGSDGRVDASCYDAACALLLK
;
A
#
# COMPACT_ATOMS: atom_id res chain seq x y z
N MET A 1 24.72 -21.59 3.54
CA MET A 1 23.59 -21.70 2.61
C MET A 1 22.42 -20.93 3.21
N PRO A 2 21.90 -19.84 2.60
CA PRO A 2 20.75 -19.14 3.19
C PRO A 2 19.44 -19.75 2.65
N GLU A 3 18.62 -20.24 3.57
CA GLU A 3 17.28 -20.75 3.30
C GLU A 3 16.31 -19.59 3.04
N CYS A 4 16.05 -19.27 1.77
CA CYS A 4 14.80 -18.63 1.36
C CYS A 4 13.69 -19.68 1.44
N ARG A 5 12.86 -19.65 2.49
CA ARG A 5 11.69 -20.54 2.56
C ARG A 5 10.58 -20.00 1.67
N THR A 6 10.50 -20.54 0.46
CA THR A 6 9.35 -20.41 -0.44
C THR A 6 8.24 -21.34 0.05
N SER A 7 7.12 -20.80 0.53
CA SER A 7 5.93 -21.61 0.86
C SER A 7 5.21 -21.97 -0.45
N LEU A 8 5.37 -23.22 -0.89
CA LEU A 8 4.70 -23.82 -2.06
C LEU A 8 3.23 -24.17 -1.75
N ARG A 9 2.35 -23.87 -2.72
CA ARG A 9 0.89 -24.14 -2.78
C ARG A 9 0.53 -25.63 -2.83
N PRO A 10 -0.78 -25.97 -2.81
CA PRO A 10 -1.43 -26.45 -4.05
C PRO A 10 -2.80 -25.78 -4.31
N ARG A 11 -3.05 -25.20 -5.50
CA ARG A 11 -3.78 -25.76 -6.68
C ARG A 11 -5.20 -26.30 -6.39
N GLY A 12 -6.20 -25.56 -6.89
CA GLY A 12 -7.53 -26.05 -7.25
C GLY A 12 -8.05 -25.31 -8.50
N ARG A 13 -8.22 -26.04 -9.60
CA ARG A 13 -8.87 -25.63 -10.87
C ARG A 13 -10.34 -26.04 -10.82
N HIS A 14 -11.25 -25.18 -11.29
CA HIS A 14 -12.51 -25.51 -12.00
C HIS A 14 -12.94 -24.20 -12.70
N ALA A 15 -12.99 -24.04 -14.03
CA ALA A 15 -13.79 -24.68 -15.09
C ALA A 15 -15.24 -24.16 -15.18
N GLY A 16 -15.59 -23.59 -16.36
CA GLY A 16 -16.95 -23.24 -16.82
C GLY A 16 -17.41 -21.81 -16.47
N ASN A 17 -18.15 -21.06 -17.28
CA ASN A 17 -18.81 -21.34 -18.54
C ASN A 17 -19.19 -19.98 -19.20
N LEU A 18 -19.01 -19.82 -20.51
CA LEU A 18 -19.60 -18.74 -21.31
C LEU A 18 -21.08 -19.07 -21.60
N PRO A 19 -21.94 -18.05 -21.76
CA PRO A 19 -23.05 -18.16 -22.71
C PRO A 19 -22.88 -17.18 -23.87
N SER A 20 -22.82 -17.77 -25.07
CA SER A 20 -23.18 -17.12 -26.33
C SER A 20 -24.69 -16.88 -26.35
N GLY A 21 -25.11 -15.67 -26.69
CA GLY A 21 -26.50 -15.33 -27.02
C GLY A 21 -26.55 -14.59 -28.34
N ARG A 22 -26.95 -15.29 -29.40
CA ARG A 22 -27.03 -14.82 -30.79
C ARG A 22 -28.51 -14.61 -31.14
N GLY A 23 -28.87 -13.41 -31.58
CA GLY A 23 -29.77 -13.21 -32.71
C GLY A 23 -31.27 -12.96 -32.48
N SER A 24 -31.78 -12.14 -33.42
CA SER A 24 -33.13 -12.12 -34.00
C SER A 24 -34.16 -11.08 -33.51
N ARG A 25 -34.16 -9.97 -34.27
CA ARG A 25 -35.23 -9.51 -35.19
C ARG A 25 -36.58 -9.04 -34.62
N ALA A 26 -36.87 -7.80 -35.03
CA ALA A 26 -38.06 -7.34 -35.76
C ALA A 26 -39.27 -6.80 -34.98
N GLY A 27 -39.63 -5.58 -35.38
CA GLY A 27 -41.01 -5.23 -35.73
C GLY A 27 -41.79 -4.43 -34.68
N GLY A 28 -42.44 -3.37 -35.14
CA GLY A 28 -43.66 -2.87 -34.50
C GLY A 28 -43.64 -1.40 -34.10
N ILE A 29 -44.16 -0.56 -35.00
CA ILE A 29 -44.55 0.83 -34.77
C ILE A 29 -45.88 0.85 -33.99
N LEU A 30 -46.06 1.74 -33.01
CA LEU A 30 -47.21 2.67 -32.89
C LEU A 30 -47.25 3.36 -31.51
N ALA A 31 -47.47 4.68 -31.60
CA ALA A 31 -47.56 5.66 -30.53
C ALA A 31 -48.88 5.59 -29.76
N VAL A 32 -48.89 6.01 -28.49
CA VAL A 32 -50.01 6.73 -27.85
C VAL A 32 -49.45 7.69 -26.79
N LEU A 33 -49.87 8.97 -26.87
CA LEU A 33 -49.67 10.01 -25.87
C LEU A 33 -50.51 9.74 -24.61
N ALA A 34 -49.96 10.01 -23.43
CA ALA A 34 -50.76 10.39 -22.26
C ALA A 34 -50.00 11.44 -21.42
N LEU A 35 -50.67 12.56 -21.19
CA LEU A 35 -50.28 13.68 -20.34
C LEU A 35 -50.45 13.35 -18.84
N ALA A 36 -49.70 14.13 -18.04
CA ALA A 36 -49.96 14.52 -16.65
C ALA A 36 -49.46 13.59 -15.52
N GLY A 37 -48.53 14.14 -14.73
CA GLY A 37 -48.12 13.59 -13.44
C GLY A 37 -46.66 13.87 -13.07
N LEU A 38 -46.26 15.15 -12.98
CA LEU A 38 -44.99 15.55 -12.38
C LEU A 38 -45.05 15.29 -10.86
N LEU A 39 -44.70 14.07 -10.43
CA LEU A 39 -44.19 13.84 -9.07
C LEU A 39 -42.67 13.77 -9.15
N SER A 40 -42.03 14.92 -8.99
CA SER A 40 -40.61 15.02 -8.66
C SER A 40 -40.38 14.40 -7.28
N ALA A 41 -40.11 13.10 -7.24
CA ALA A 41 -39.58 12.44 -6.06
C ALA A 41 -38.23 13.10 -5.72
N PRO A 42 -38.00 13.57 -4.49
CA PRO A 42 -36.67 13.98 -4.08
C PRO A 42 -35.75 12.76 -4.16
N PRO A 43 -34.55 12.88 -4.77
CA PRO A 43 -33.58 11.79 -4.67
C PRO A 43 -33.29 11.56 -3.19
N ALA A 44 -33.65 10.36 -2.73
CA ALA A 44 -33.30 9.87 -1.41
C ALA A 44 -31.79 10.00 -1.21
N GLY A 45 -31.44 10.39 0.02
CA GLY A 45 -30.16 10.96 0.40
C GLY A 45 -28.94 10.25 -0.19
N ALA A 46 -28.02 11.07 -0.71
CA ALA A 46 -26.62 10.70 -0.70
C ALA A 46 -26.27 10.31 0.73
N ALA A 47 -26.01 9.01 0.95
CA ALA A 47 -25.32 8.56 2.14
C ALA A 47 -24.04 9.41 2.22
N GLN A 48 -24.01 10.33 3.19
CA GLN A 48 -22.78 10.99 3.55
C GLN A 48 -21.91 9.88 4.13
N ASP A 49 -20.94 9.39 3.36
CA ASP A 49 -19.91 8.53 3.90
C ASP A 49 -19.35 9.24 5.15
N PRO A 50 -19.32 8.56 6.30
CA PRO A 50 -18.81 9.17 7.51
C PRO A 50 -17.41 9.69 7.22
N ALA A 51 -17.18 10.97 7.50
CA ALA A 51 -15.88 11.58 7.31
C ALA A 51 -14.83 10.75 8.06
N ALA A 52 -13.87 10.21 7.31
CA ALA A 52 -12.75 9.45 7.85
C ALA A 52 -12.12 10.24 9.01
N THR A 53 -12.10 9.63 10.20
CA THR A 53 -11.56 10.29 11.39
C THR A 53 -10.05 10.12 11.38
N THR A 54 -9.33 11.05 10.78
CA THR A 54 -7.86 11.03 10.76
C THR A 54 -7.32 11.47 12.13
N LYS A 55 -6.57 10.61 12.81
CA LYS A 55 -5.89 10.92 14.08
C LYS A 55 -4.37 10.91 13.89
N VAL A 56 -3.69 11.99 14.28
CA VAL A 56 -2.22 12.00 14.33
C VAL A 56 -1.76 11.11 15.48
N LEU A 57 -0.97 10.07 15.17
CA LEU A 57 -0.35 9.19 16.14
C LEU A 57 0.96 9.77 16.66
N TYR A 58 1.81 10.26 15.76
CA TYR A 58 3.05 10.96 16.11
C TYR A 58 3.57 11.79 14.93
N THR A 59 4.46 12.73 15.26
CA THR A 59 5.25 13.52 14.30
C THR A 59 6.74 13.33 14.56
N LEU A 60 7.51 13.14 13.50
CA LEU A 60 8.96 12.95 13.54
C LEU A 60 9.65 13.93 12.58
N SER A 61 10.53 14.78 13.12
CA SER A 61 11.49 15.54 12.32
C SER A 61 12.72 14.69 12.05
N THR A 62 13.07 14.48 10.77
CA THR A 62 14.15 13.57 10.37
C THR A 62 14.72 13.95 9.00
N THR A 63 15.47 13.05 8.37
CA THR A 63 15.93 13.16 6.99
C THR A 63 15.27 12.14 6.08
N CYS A 64 14.96 12.58 4.86
CA CYS A 64 14.37 11.77 3.80
C CYS A 64 15.19 11.92 2.53
N SER A 65 15.19 10.88 1.69
CA SER A 65 15.75 10.89 0.35
C SER A 65 14.70 10.39 -0.63
N VAL A 66 14.56 11.07 -1.76
CA VAL A 66 13.62 10.71 -2.84
C VAL A 66 14.41 10.30 -4.07
N ARG A 67 14.09 9.15 -4.66
CA ARG A 67 14.73 8.61 -5.87
C ARG A 67 16.26 8.58 -5.79
N GLY A 68 16.79 8.24 -4.61
CA GLY A 68 18.23 8.18 -4.34
C GLY A 68 18.98 9.52 -4.33
N ALA A 69 18.28 10.66 -4.30
CA ALA A 69 18.89 11.97 -4.13
C ALA A 69 19.58 12.12 -2.77
N ALA A 70 20.36 13.20 -2.60
CA ALA A 70 20.96 13.53 -1.31
C ALA A 70 19.87 13.65 -0.23
N PRO A 71 20.06 13.07 0.98
CA PRO A 71 19.11 13.22 2.07
C PRO A 71 18.91 14.69 2.45
N VAL A 72 17.66 15.08 2.66
CA VAL A 72 17.25 16.43 3.08
C VAL A 72 16.37 16.36 4.33
N PRO A 73 16.27 17.44 5.13
CA PRO A 73 15.32 17.51 6.22
C PRO A 73 13.88 17.26 5.75
N CYS A 74 13.12 16.49 6.53
CA CYS A 74 11.71 16.19 6.29
C CYS A 74 10.97 16.02 7.62
N THR A 75 9.64 16.11 7.54
CA THR A 75 8.74 15.78 8.65
C THR A 75 7.86 14.60 8.26
N VAL A 76 7.72 13.63 9.16
CA VAL A 76 6.86 12.46 8.98
C VAL A 76 5.74 12.50 10.00
N GLU A 77 4.50 12.48 9.51
CA GLU A 77 3.32 12.26 10.34
C GLU A 77 2.83 10.83 10.15
N ALA A 78 2.70 10.10 11.24
CA ALA A 78 1.93 8.86 11.27
C ALA A 78 0.49 9.20 11.65
N LEU A 79 -0.45 8.78 10.82
CA LEU A 79 -1.87 9.07 10.94
C LEU A 79 -2.63 7.73 10.99
N ASP A 80 -3.57 7.60 11.90
CA ASP A 80 -4.55 6.52 11.89
C ASP A 80 -5.77 7.00 11.10
N GLU A 81 -6.10 6.29 10.02
CA GLU A 81 -7.18 6.64 9.09
C GLU A 81 -7.76 5.37 8.47
N ASP A 82 -9.05 5.13 8.67
CA ASP A 82 -9.83 4.03 8.06
C ASP A 82 -9.21 2.64 8.24
N GLY A 83 -8.69 2.35 9.44
CA GLY A 83 -8.05 1.05 9.76
C GLY A 83 -6.69 0.87 9.10
N ALA A 84 -6.09 1.96 8.62
CA ALA A 84 -4.75 1.99 8.08
C ALA A 84 -3.89 3.03 8.82
N THR A 85 -2.58 2.77 8.89
CA THR A 85 -1.62 3.81 9.26
C THR A 85 -1.08 4.48 8.00
N LEU A 86 -1.26 5.79 7.86
CA LEU A 86 -0.65 6.60 6.82
C LEU A 86 0.60 7.28 7.34
N TYR A 87 1.71 7.14 6.62
CA TYR A 87 2.97 7.83 6.85
C TYR A 87 3.13 8.92 5.81
N ARG A 88 2.84 10.16 6.20
CA ARG A 88 2.91 11.34 5.35
C ARG A 88 4.26 12.03 5.54
N HIS A 89 5.10 11.98 4.51
CA HIS A 89 6.43 12.57 4.48
C HIS A 89 6.35 13.92 3.77
N ARG A 90 6.56 15.02 4.51
CA ARG A 90 6.71 16.36 3.94
C ARG A 90 8.18 16.64 3.69
N ILE A 91 8.54 16.80 2.41
CA ILE A 91 9.92 16.94 1.92
C ILE A 91 9.97 18.22 1.08
N GLY A 92 10.39 19.34 1.68
CA GLY A 92 10.24 20.64 1.05
C GLY A 92 8.76 20.93 0.74
N THR A 93 8.42 21.10 -0.53
CA THR A 93 7.04 21.31 -1.01
C THR A 93 6.32 20.03 -1.43
N SER A 94 7.01 18.88 -1.44
CA SER A 94 6.45 17.60 -1.87
C SER A 94 5.91 16.81 -0.67
N ILE A 95 4.85 16.05 -0.93
CA ILE A 95 4.24 15.15 0.05
C ILE A 95 4.19 13.75 -0.53
N GLU A 96 4.95 12.84 0.08
CA GLU A 96 4.95 11.42 -0.23
C GLU A 96 4.19 10.67 0.88
N THR A 97 3.16 9.90 0.52
CA THR A 97 2.34 9.20 1.53
C THR A 97 2.40 7.69 1.30
N VAL A 98 2.82 6.96 2.33
CA VAL A 98 2.79 5.50 2.38
C VAL A 98 1.63 5.07 3.26
N ARG A 99 0.81 4.12 2.79
CA ARG A 99 -0.26 3.49 3.56
C ARG A 99 0.14 2.08 3.94
N ILE A 100 -0.07 1.73 5.20
CA ILE A 100 0.08 0.38 5.73
C ILE A 100 -1.27 -0.05 6.32
N THR A 101 -1.82 -1.15 5.83
CA THR A 101 -2.98 -1.82 6.45
C THR A 101 -2.50 -3.10 7.10
N ASP A 102 -3.07 -3.46 8.23
CA ASP A 102 -2.82 -4.74 8.89
C ASP A 102 -3.87 -5.79 8.50
N ASP A 103 -3.59 -7.06 8.77
CA ASP A 103 -4.48 -8.22 8.58
C ASP A 103 -5.23 -8.32 7.22
N PRO A 104 -4.51 -8.52 6.09
CA PRO A 104 -3.06 -8.71 5.99
C PRO A 104 -2.26 -7.41 6.01
N VAL A 105 -0.97 -7.55 6.32
CA VAL A 105 -0.01 -6.48 6.03
C VAL A 105 0.00 -6.20 4.52
N ARG A 106 -0.43 -5.00 4.14
CA ARG A 106 -0.28 -4.46 2.78
C ARG A 106 0.34 -3.08 2.83
N MET A 107 1.20 -2.79 1.86
CA MET A 107 1.80 -1.46 1.74
C MET A 107 1.55 -0.87 0.35
N ALA A 108 1.18 0.41 0.32
CA ALA A 108 0.96 1.17 -0.90
C ALA A 108 1.52 2.59 -0.76
N ILE A 109 1.81 3.22 -1.89
CA ILE A 109 2.20 4.63 -1.97
C ILE A 109 1.16 5.41 -2.77
N TRP A 110 0.86 6.63 -2.33
CA TRP A 110 -0.06 7.51 -3.05
C TRP A 110 0.61 8.07 -4.30
N ALA A 111 0.05 7.79 -5.46
CA ALA A 111 0.50 8.32 -6.74
C ALA A 111 -0.23 9.64 -7.01
N GLN A 112 0.45 10.77 -6.86
CA GLN A 112 -0.16 12.10 -7.01
C GLN A 112 -0.69 12.37 -8.42
N ASP A 113 -0.04 11.82 -9.44
CA ASP A 113 -0.39 11.95 -10.85
C ASP A 113 -1.70 11.22 -11.21
N ALA A 114 -1.82 9.96 -10.76
CA ALA A 114 -2.98 9.12 -11.03
C ALA A 114 -4.09 9.25 -9.96
N LYS A 115 -3.81 9.94 -8.84
CA LYS A 115 -4.69 10.06 -7.67
C LYS A 115 -5.20 8.71 -7.18
N GLU A 116 -4.29 7.74 -7.11
CA GLU A 116 -4.60 6.38 -6.68
C GLU A 116 -3.52 5.81 -5.77
N TRP A 117 -3.88 4.78 -5.02
CA TRP A 117 -2.93 4.01 -4.22
C TRP A 117 -2.27 2.94 -5.09
N ARG A 118 -0.94 3.03 -5.25
CA ARG A 118 -0.15 2.02 -5.95
C ARG A 118 0.49 1.06 -4.96
N PRO A 119 0.33 -0.26 -5.11
CA PRO A 119 1.03 -1.23 -4.26
C PRO A 119 2.54 -1.03 -4.32
N LEU A 120 3.19 -1.09 -3.16
CA LEU A 120 4.65 -1.21 -3.11
C LEU A 120 5.07 -2.59 -3.62
N ARG A 121 6.30 -2.70 -4.14
CA ARG A 121 6.94 -3.93 -4.60
C ARG A 121 7.99 -4.44 -3.62
N GLY A 122 8.58 -3.54 -2.83
CA GLY A 122 9.45 -3.94 -1.75
C GLY A 122 9.67 -2.84 -0.72
N ALA A 123 10.15 -3.22 0.45
CA ALA A 123 10.67 -2.32 1.46
C ALA A 123 11.94 -2.91 2.06
N ALA A 124 12.88 -2.05 2.45
CA ALA A 124 14.12 -2.44 3.09
C ALA A 124 14.34 -1.62 4.35
N ALA A 125 14.76 -2.28 5.43
CA ALA A 125 15.16 -1.62 6.66
C ALA A 125 16.64 -1.91 6.93
N ARG A 126 17.43 -0.85 7.07
CA ARG A 126 18.83 -0.90 7.49
C ARG A 126 18.96 -0.38 8.91
N PHE A 127 19.35 -1.26 9.82
CA PHE A 127 19.37 -0.96 11.25
C PHE A 127 20.54 -0.06 11.66
N SER A 128 21.73 -0.20 11.06
CA SER A 128 22.91 0.63 11.33
C SER A 128 22.68 2.11 11.04
N THR A 129 21.92 2.42 10.01
CA THR A 129 21.62 3.80 9.59
C THR A 129 20.21 4.24 9.99
N ASN A 130 19.47 3.40 10.71
CA ASN A 130 18.05 3.59 11.04
C ASN A 130 17.20 4.00 9.83
N THR A 131 17.48 3.43 8.65
CA THR A 131 16.85 3.84 7.40
C THR A 131 15.83 2.81 6.94
N ILE A 132 14.65 3.27 6.57
CA ILE A 132 13.64 2.48 5.85
C ILE A 132 13.57 3.03 4.44
N CYS A 133 13.60 2.16 3.44
CA CYS A 133 13.38 2.54 2.05
C CYS A 133 12.25 1.74 1.42
N PHE A 134 11.43 2.39 0.62
CA PHE A 134 10.30 1.82 -0.12
C PHE A 134 10.63 1.77 -1.61
N ASN A 135 10.21 0.71 -2.29
CA ASN A 135 10.50 0.41 -3.69
C ASN A 135 12.00 0.62 -4.03
N GLY A 136 12.88 0.03 -3.22
CA GLY A 136 14.32 0.20 -3.37
C GLY A 136 14.80 1.53 -2.78
N LYS A 137 14.89 2.60 -3.58
CA LYS A 137 15.36 3.94 -3.15
C LYS A 137 14.43 5.08 -3.55
N ASP A 138 13.20 4.76 -3.96
CA ASP A 138 12.23 5.74 -4.41
C ASP A 138 11.86 6.70 -3.29
N LEU A 139 11.70 6.17 -2.07
CA LEU A 139 11.54 6.95 -0.84
C LEU A 139 12.31 6.27 0.27
N CYS A 140 13.26 6.98 0.88
CA CYS A 140 13.97 6.56 2.08
C CYS A 140 13.74 7.55 3.22
N VAL A 141 13.61 7.05 4.44
CA VAL A 141 13.41 7.83 5.66
C VAL A 141 14.29 7.29 6.78
N VAL A 142 14.92 8.19 7.52
CA VAL A 142 15.59 7.81 8.78
C VAL A 142 14.53 7.78 9.88
N ASN A 143 14.22 6.62 10.44
CA ASN A 143 13.23 6.48 11.51
C ASN A 143 13.79 5.62 12.65
N PRO A 144 14.53 6.25 13.59
CA PRO A 144 15.12 5.54 14.71
C PRO A 144 14.06 5.01 15.67
N ASN A 145 12.93 5.71 15.85
CA ASN A 145 11.88 5.31 16.79
C ASN A 145 11.28 3.95 16.40
N TYR A 146 10.88 3.82 15.13
CA TYR A 146 10.34 2.56 14.62
C TYR A 146 11.38 1.43 14.62
N LEU A 147 12.61 1.69 14.18
CA LEU A 147 13.61 0.62 14.09
C LEU A 147 14.17 0.21 15.45
N ASN A 148 14.15 1.11 16.45
CA ASN A 148 14.44 0.77 17.83
C ASN A 148 13.38 -0.19 18.41
N SER A 149 12.09 0.09 18.22
CA SER A 149 11.04 -0.82 18.71
C SER A 149 11.12 -2.19 18.03
N VAL A 150 11.31 -2.21 16.70
CA VAL A 150 11.51 -3.47 15.96
C VAL A 150 12.70 -4.29 16.50
N ARG A 151 13.80 -3.64 16.91
CA ARG A 151 14.94 -4.33 17.54
C ARG A 151 14.58 -4.88 18.91
N GLN A 152 13.90 -4.10 19.74
CA GLN A 152 13.53 -4.49 21.11
C GLN A 152 12.57 -5.69 21.10
N ASP A 153 11.51 -5.61 20.29
CA ASP A 153 10.48 -6.66 20.16
C ASP A 153 11.03 -7.99 19.65
N ARG A 154 12.19 -7.96 18.97
CA ARG A 154 12.73 -9.11 18.22
C ARG A 154 14.11 -9.57 18.69
N SER A 155 14.49 -9.14 19.89
CA SER A 155 15.72 -9.52 20.60
C SER A 155 15.91 -11.02 20.83
N ASN A 156 14.99 -11.88 20.39
CA ASN A 156 15.02 -13.35 20.45
C ASN A 156 14.89 -14.05 19.08
N THR A 157 15.11 -13.36 17.95
CA THR A 157 14.81 -13.88 16.59
C THR A 157 16.02 -13.93 15.63
N ARG A 158 15.81 -14.49 14.41
CA ARG A 158 16.75 -14.59 13.27
C ARG A 158 17.36 -13.24 12.80
N LEU A 159 16.88 -12.12 13.33
CA LEU A 159 17.37 -10.77 13.05
C LEU A 159 18.56 -10.35 13.92
N GLN A 160 18.86 -11.08 15.01
CA GLN A 160 20.01 -10.74 15.85
C GLN A 160 21.30 -10.70 15.02
N GLY A 161 22.05 -9.60 15.16
CA GLY A 161 23.28 -9.35 14.41
C GLY A 161 23.09 -9.05 12.92
N ARG A 162 21.85 -8.98 12.41
CA ARG A 162 21.56 -8.64 11.01
C ARG A 162 21.35 -7.15 10.88
N ASP A 163 22.02 -6.56 9.88
CA ASP A 163 21.89 -5.12 9.59
C ASP A 163 20.75 -4.80 8.62
N LEU A 164 20.41 -5.73 7.73
CA LEU A 164 19.46 -5.50 6.64
C LEU A 164 18.32 -6.52 6.67
N VAL A 165 17.11 -6.00 6.52
CA VAL A 165 15.89 -6.77 6.24
C VAL A 165 15.29 -6.22 4.97
N MET A 166 14.87 -7.11 4.07
CA MET A 166 14.04 -6.70 2.94
C MET A 166 12.79 -7.54 2.88
N VAL A 167 11.71 -6.87 2.51
CA VAL A 167 10.39 -7.42 2.35
C VAL A 167 9.99 -7.23 0.89
N HIS A 168 9.57 -8.31 0.25
CA HIS A 168 8.99 -8.28 -1.09
C HIS A 168 7.49 -8.33 -0.99
N PHE A 169 6.81 -7.50 -1.79
CA PHE A 169 5.36 -7.44 -1.84
C PHE A 169 4.84 -7.98 -3.18
N GLY A 170 3.78 -8.79 -3.11
CA GLY A 170 3.09 -9.33 -4.26
C GLY A 170 2.35 -8.27 -5.08
N SER A 171 1.64 -8.71 -6.13
CA SER A 171 0.91 -7.81 -7.02
C SER A 171 -0.17 -6.99 -6.30
N ASP A 172 -0.74 -7.52 -5.22
CA ASP A 172 -1.77 -6.92 -4.38
C ASP A 172 -1.22 -6.17 -3.14
N GLY A 173 0.11 -6.04 -3.05
CA GLY A 173 0.79 -5.34 -1.96
C GLY A 173 0.98 -6.15 -0.68
N ARG A 174 0.57 -7.43 -0.63
CA ARG A 174 0.82 -8.32 0.51
C ARG A 174 2.28 -8.75 0.58
N VAL A 175 2.76 -9.06 1.78
CA VAL A 175 4.09 -9.63 1.97
C VAL A 175 4.16 -11.04 1.38
N ASP A 176 5.03 -11.23 0.38
CA ASP A 176 5.26 -12.53 -0.27
C ASP A 176 6.55 -13.20 0.22
N ALA A 177 7.56 -12.40 0.56
CA ALA A 177 8.83 -12.91 1.05
C ALA A 177 9.54 -11.90 1.98
N SER A 178 10.39 -12.41 2.85
CA SER A 178 11.36 -11.61 3.60
C SER A 178 12.73 -12.25 3.50
N CYS A 179 13.76 -11.45 3.25
CA CYS A 179 15.15 -11.88 3.28
C CYS A 179 15.95 -11.00 4.23
N TYR A 180 17.14 -11.49 4.59
CA TYR A 180 18.02 -10.88 5.57
C TYR A 180 19.41 -10.73 4.98
N ASP A 181 20.21 -9.82 5.54
CA ASP A 181 21.61 -9.54 5.18
C ASP A 181 21.86 -8.99 3.76
N ALA A 182 23.13 -8.77 3.40
CA ALA A 182 23.49 -8.10 2.15
C ALA A 182 23.26 -8.96 0.90
N ALA A 183 23.26 -10.30 1.02
CA ALA A 183 23.01 -11.21 -0.11
C ALA A 183 21.56 -11.11 -0.62
N CYS A 184 20.66 -10.62 0.22
CA CYS A 184 19.28 -10.28 -0.06
C CYS A 184 19.16 -9.36 -1.31
N ALA A 185 20.11 -8.42 -1.52
CA ALA A 185 20.11 -7.52 -2.68
C ALA A 185 20.31 -8.24 -4.04
N LEU A 186 20.81 -9.48 -4.01
CA LEU A 186 21.00 -10.31 -5.21
C LEU A 186 19.72 -11.04 -5.62
N LEU A 187 18.73 -11.14 -4.72
CA LEU A 187 17.47 -11.87 -4.94
C LEU A 187 16.33 -10.99 -5.46
N LEU A 188 16.50 -9.66 -5.44
CA LEU A 188 15.50 -8.67 -5.86
C LEU A 188 15.81 -8.04 -7.23
N LYS A 189 16.65 -8.70 -8.05
CA LYS A 189 16.97 -8.29 -9.43
C LYS A 189 16.12 -9.05 -10.44
#